data_AF-A0A359I5J0-F1
#
_entry.id   AF-A0A359I5J0-F1
#
_cell.length_a   1.000
_cell.length_b   1.000
_cell.length_c   1.000
_cell.angle_alpha   90.00
_cell.angle_beta   90.00
_cell.angle_gamma   90.00
#
_symmetry.space_group_name_H-M   'P 1'
#
loop_
_entity.id
_entity.type
_entity.pdbx_description
1 polymer ?
#
loop_
_entity_poly.entity_id
_entity_poly.type
_entity_poly.pdbx_seq_one_letter_code
_entity_poly.pdbx_strand_id
1 'polypeptide(L)'
;MHAWWSNRDKRRYWRIYGGDFEARWHFGHGRSANPLSGHRLGIYASILTYDIQFGRSHTGIMGDKFNYAAGISYGYSLPVARRLNIDFALGIGYMWGRYMKQRLIDTHDVWQSTHNRRWFGPTKAEISLVWLIGPGNINETRKKGGDR
;
A
#
# COMPACT_ATOMS: atom_id res chain seq x y z
N MET A 1 6.08 -3.60 6.07
CA MET A 1 4.93 -4.46 6.44
C MET A 1 5.35 -5.92 6.35
N HIS A 2 4.94 -6.78 7.29
CA HIS A 2 5.28 -8.20 7.31
C HIS A 2 4.00 -9.02 7.48
N ALA A 3 3.53 -9.67 6.40
CA ALA A 3 2.42 -10.61 6.45
C ALA A 3 2.94 -11.99 6.04
N TRP A 4 2.80 -12.98 6.92
CA TRP A 4 3.22 -14.36 6.69
C TRP A 4 2.02 -15.29 6.89
N TRP A 5 1.51 -15.84 5.79
CA TRP A 5 0.41 -16.81 5.81
C TRP A 5 0.90 -18.07 5.11
N SER A 6 0.93 -19.18 5.85
CA SER A 6 1.38 -20.47 5.32
C SER A 6 0.35 -21.56 5.63
N ASN A 7 0.05 -22.38 4.63
CA ASN A 7 -0.66 -23.64 4.82
C ASN A 7 0.16 -24.72 4.14
N ARG A 8 0.89 -25.49 4.95
CA ARG A 8 1.87 -26.50 4.53
C ARG A 8 1.21 -27.62 3.72
N ASP A 9 0.03 -28.08 4.14
CA ASP A 9 -0.71 -29.17 3.50
C ASP A 9 -1.23 -28.80 2.10
N LYS A 10 -1.50 -27.51 1.87
CA LYS A 10 -1.97 -27.00 0.56
C LYS A 10 -0.91 -26.19 -0.20
N ARG A 11 0.36 -26.20 0.26
CA ARG A 11 1.51 -25.48 -0.31
C ARG A 11 1.17 -24.05 -0.77
N ARG A 12 0.48 -23.29 0.08
CA ARG A 12 0.20 -21.86 -0.14
C ARG A 12 1.15 -21.04 0.72
N TYR A 13 2.01 -20.26 0.07
CA TYR A 13 2.95 -19.36 0.73
C TYR A 13 2.77 -17.95 0.19
N TRP A 14 2.57 -17.02 1.11
CA TRP A 14 2.45 -15.59 0.82
C TRP A 14 3.39 -14.85 1.76
N ARG A 15 4.44 -14.25 1.20
CA ARG A 15 5.36 -13.38 1.91
C ARG A 15 5.46 -12.06 1.17
N ILE A 16 5.12 -10.98 1.87
CA ILE A 16 5.31 -9.62 1.38
C ILE A 16 6.20 -8.92 2.41
N TYR A 17 7.36 -8.46 1.98
CA TYR A 17 8.31 -7.69 2.76
C TYR A 17 8.57 -6.37 2.07
N GLY A 18 8.62 -5.27 2.80
CA GLY A 18 8.83 -3.98 2.17
C GLY A 18 8.53 -2.79 3.06
N GLY A 19 8.86 -1.62 2.53
CA GLY A 19 8.60 -0.33 3.12
C GLY A 19 8.09 0.63 2.05
N ASP A 20 7.31 1.61 2.50
CA ASP A 20 6.82 2.71 1.67
C ASP A 20 7.21 4.02 2.36
N PHE A 21 7.58 5.00 1.56
CA PHE A 21 7.84 6.35 1.98
C PHE A 21 6.96 7.30 1.17
N GLU A 22 6.16 8.12 1.85
CA GLU A 22 5.26 9.08 1.23
C GLU A 22 5.45 10.47 1.83
N ALA A 23 5.65 11.47 0.98
CA ALA A 23 5.51 12.88 1.32
C ALA A 23 4.13 13.36 0.86
N ARG A 24 3.36 13.96 1.77
CA ARG A 24 1.97 14.35 1.51
C ARG A 24 1.70 15.81 1.86
N TRP A 25 0.90 16.45 1.03
CA TRP A 25 0.38 17.79 1.20
C TRP A 25 -1.12 17.72 1.49
N HIS A 26 -1.55 18.32 2.59
CA HIS A 26 -2.95 18.42 2.96
C HIS A 26 -3.50 19.77 2.49
N PHE A 27 -4.59 19.76 1.73
CA PHE A 27 -5.20 21.00 1.26
C PHE A 27 -6.15 21.63 2.31
N GLY A 28 -6.40 20.96 3.43
CA GLY A 28 -7.57 21.23 4.26
C GLY A 28 -8.86 21.00 3.45
N HIS A 29 -10.03 21.42 3.93
CA HIS A 29 -11.35 21.23 3.30
C HIS A 29 -12.08 19.91 3.62
N GLY A 30 -11.77 19.28 4.76
CA GLY A 30 -12.55 18.16 5.29
C GLY A 30 -13.85 18.57 6.00
N ARG A 31 -14.57 17.57 6.53
CA ARG A 31 -15.75 17.78 7.40
C ARG A 31 -15.40 18.34 8.80
N SER A 32 -14.11 18.48 9.10
CA SER A 32 -13.59 19.02 10.35
C SER A 32 -12.76 20.28 10.11
N ALA A 33 -12.70 21.17 11.11
CA ALA A 33 -11.79 22.31 11.12
C ALA A 33 -10.30 21.91 11.18
N ASN A 34 -10.00 20.63 11.44
CA ASN A 34 -8.64 20.12 11.49
C ASN A 34 -7.97 20.15 10.10
N PRO A 35 -6.79 20.78 9.93
CA PRO A 35 -6.06 20.80 8.67
C PRO A 35 -5.62 19.42 8.17
N LEU A 36 -5.56 18.42 9.06
CA LEU A 36 -5.26 17.03 8.73
C LEU A 36 -6.49 16.23 8.23
N SER A 37 -7.65 16.87 8.11
CA SER A 37 -8.87 16.28 7.57
C SER A 37 -9.14 16.75 6.14
N GLY A 38 -9.71 15.86 5.31
CA GLY A 38 -10.10 16.17 3.94
C GLY A 38 -9.11 15.66 2.91
N HIS A 39 -8.95 16.43 1.83
CA HIS A 39 -8.22 16.01 0.64
C HIS A 39 -6.71 16.17 0.81
N ARG A 40 -5.95 15.16 0.38
CA ARG A 40 -4.49 15.16 0.36
C ARG A 40 -3.95 14.68 -0.98
N LEU A 41 -2.81 15.23 -1.37
CA LEU A 41 -2.02 14.77 -2.51
C LEU A 41 -0.62 14.43 -2.01
N GLY A 42 -0.06 13.32 -2.46
CA GLY A 42 1.26 12.88 -2.07
C GLY A 42 2.08 12.38 -3.24
N ILE A 43 3.37 12.26 -2.98
CA ILE A 43 4.32 11.53 -3.82
C ILE A 43 4.89 10.40 -2.95
N TYR A 44 5.00 9.22 -3.52
CA TYR A 44 5.47 8.05 -2.78
C TYR A 44 6.50 7.25 -3.57
N ALA A 45 7.35 6.56 -2.81
CA ALA A 45 8.26 5.55 -3.28
C ALA A 45 8.16 4.33 -2.35
N SER A 46 7.98 3.16 -2.95
CA SER A 46 7.81 1.89 -2.26
C SER A 46 8.86 0.88 -2.72
N ILE A 47 9.29 0.05 -1.78
CA ILE A 47 10.17 -1.09 -2.02
C ILE A 47 9.45 -2.32 -1.48
N LEU A 48 9.15 -3.27 -2.35
CA LEU A 48 8.33 -4.44 -2.09
C LEU A 48 9.01 -5.70 -2.65
N THR A 49 9.29 -6.66 -1.79
CA THR A 49 9.61 -8.03 -2.15
C THR A 49 8.37 -8.87 -1.94
N TYR A 50 7.89 -9.52 -3.00
CA TYR A 50 6.76 -10.44 -2.93
C TYR A 50 7.22 -11.85 -3.29
N ASP A 51 6.72 -12.81 -2.53
CA ASP A 51 6.83 -14.23 -2.84
C ASP A 51 5.44 -14.82 -2.70
N ILE A 52 4.85 -15.21 -3.83
CA ILE A 52 3.48 -15.72 -3.91
C ILE A 52 3.53 -17.07 -4.62
N GLN A 53 3.24 -18.13 -3.87
CA GLN A 53 3.18 -19.49 -4.38
C GLN A 53 1.75 -20.02 -4.28
N PHE A 54 1.12 -20.26 -5.43
CA PHE A 54 -0.21 -20.86 -5.53
C PHE A 54 -0.10 -22.37 -5.77
N GLY A 55 -0.35 -23.15 -4.70
CA GLY A 55 -0.17 -24.61 -4.62
C GLY A 55 -1.06 -25.50 -5.49
N ARG A 56 -1.29 -25.18 -6.77
CA ARG A 56 -1.89 -26.13 -7.75
C ARG A 56 -1.24 -26.18 -9.14
N SER A 57 -0.38 -25.23 -9.51
CA SER A 57 0.18 -25.18 -10.89
C SER A 57 1.69 -25.43 -10.99
N HIS A 58 2.37 -25.90 -9.94
CA HIS A 58 3.85 -26.10 -9.96
C HIS A 58 4.64 -24.88 -10.48
N THR A 59 4.02 -23.69 -10.44
CA THR A 59 4.54 -22.45 -11.01
C THR A 59 4.48 -21.41 -9.89
N GLY A 60 5.61 -21.15 -9.26
CA GLY A 60 5.77 -20.10 -8.26
C GLY A 60 6.36 -18.85 -8.93
N ILE A 61 5.82 -17.68 -8.61
CA ILE A 61 6.48 -16.41 -8.95
C ILE A 61 7.23 -15.99 -7.70
N MET A 62 8.52 -16.34 -7.67
CA MET A 62 9.42 -15.91 -6.61
C MET A 62 10.03 -14.57 -7.05
N GLY A 63 9.68 -13.50 -6.34
CA GLY A 63 10.38 -12.24 -6.47
C GLY A 63 11.74 -12.35 -5.79
N ASP A 64 12.76 -12.79 -6.53
CA ASP A 64 14.14 -12.94 -6.02
C ASP A 64 14.76 -11.62 -5.54
N LYS A 65 14.17 -10.46 -5.91
CA LYS A 65 14.70 -9.11 -5.61
C LYS A 65 13.60 -8.12 -5.25
N PHE A 66 14.01 -7.04 -4.59
CA PHE A 66 13.19 -5.86 -4.34
C PHE A 66 12.55 -5.35 -5.63
N ASN A 67 11.23 -5.18 -5.63
CA ASN A 67 10.48 -4.45 -6.64
C ASN A 67 10.27 -3.03 -6.12
N TYR A 68 10.37 -2.07 -7.01
CA TYR A 68 10.27 -0.66 -6.68
C TYR A 68 9.02 -0.11 -7.33
N ALA A 69 8.31 0.79 -6.65
CA ALA A 69 7.29 1.60 -7.27
C ALA A 69 7.45 3.05 -6.83
N ALA A 70 7.19 3.98 -7.75
CA ALA A 70 7.15 5.39 -7.44
C ALA A 70 5.98 6.04 -8.18
N GLY A 71 5.35 7.02 -7.56
CA GLY A 71 4.19 7.67 -8.16
C GLY A 71 3.58 8.76 -7.30
N ILE A 72 2.39 9.16 -7.68
CA ILE A 72 1.58 10.13 -6.98
C ILE A 72 0.41 9.43 -6.29
N SER A 73 0.07 9.86 -5.08
CA SER A 73 -1.07 9.39 -4.33
C SER A 73 -2.08 10.52 -4.14
N TYR A 74 -3.35 10.18 -4.23
CA TYR A 74 -4.45 11.05 -3.85
C TYR A 74 -5.22 10.36 -2.73
N GLY A 75 -5.55 11.10 -1.69
CA GLY A 75 -6.19 10.54 -0.52
C GLY A 75 -7.24 11.45 0.11
N TYR A 76 -8.03 10.84 0.98
CA TYR A 76 -9.05 11.50 1.76
C TYR A 76 -9.00 11.02 3.21
N SER A 77 -8.91 11.96 4.13
CA SER A 77 -8.88 11.73 5.57
C SER A 77 -10.24 12.02 6.19
N LEU A 78 -10.98 10.97 6.54
CA LEU A 78 -12.30 11.03 7.14
C LEU A 78 -12.20 11.08 8.67
N PRO A 79 -12.65 12.17 9.33
CA PRO A 79 -12.71 12.24 10.79
C PRO A 79 -13.87 11.39 11.30
N VAL A 80 -13.57 10.36 12.11
CA VAL A 80 -14.58 9.42 12.66
C VAL A 80 -14.85 9.70 14.13
N ALA A 81 -13.84 10.10 14.91
CA ALA A 81 -14.01 10.52 16.29
C ALA A 81 -13.19 11.78 16.61
N ARG A 82 -13.32 12.32 17.83
CA ARG A 82 -12.64 13.55 18.27
C ARG A 82 -11.12 13.54 18.03
N ARG A 83 -10.46 12.37 18.05
CA ARG A 83 -9.00 12.24 17.83
C ARG A 83 -8.64 11.14 16.83
N LEU A 84 -9.59 10.67 16.02
CA LEU A 84 -9.40 9.49 15.19
C LEU A 84 -9.91 9.73 13.78
N ASN A 85 -9.04 9.48 12.80
CA ASN A 85 -9.30 9.59 11.38
C ASN A 85 -9.11 8.23 10.69
N ILE A 86 -9.91 7.98 9.67
CA ILE A 86 -9.66 6.92 8.70
C ILE A 86 -9.15 7.58 7.42
N ASP A 87 -7.93 7.23 7.04
CA ASP A 87 -7.24 7.75 5.87
C ASP A 87 -7.36 6.74 4.72
N PHE A 88 -7.91 7.19 3.61
CA PHE A 88 -7.91 6.45 2.35
C PHE A 88 -6.88 7.09 1.41
N ALA A 89 -6.12 6.28 0.69
CA ALA A 89 -5.27 6.77 -0.40
C ALA A 89 -5.24 5.77 -1.56
N LEU A 90 -5.26 6.32 -2.76
CA LEU A 90 -5.05 5.61 -4.02
C LEU A 90 -3.90 6.28 -4.75
N GLY A 91 -2.99 5.47 -5.30
CA GLY A 91 -1.83 5.97 -6.01
C GLY A 91 -1.65 5.33 -7.37
N ILE A 92 -1.30 6.18 -8.33
CA ILE A 92 -0.93 5.80 -9.69
C ILE A 92 0.56 6.07 -9.83
N GLY A 93 1.26 5.11 -10.43
CA GLY A 93 2.69 5.19 -10.51
C GLY A 93 3.27 4.19 -11.48
N TYR A 94 4.59 4.17 -11.47
CA TYR A 94 5.40 3.25 -12.24
C TYR A 94 6.03 2.25 -11.28
N MET A 95 5.75 0.97 -11.49
CA MET A 95 6.36 -0.14 -10.79
C MET A 95 7.36 -0.83 -11.70
N TRP A 96 8.58 -1.01 -11.23
CA TRP A 96 9.63 -1.72 -11.92
C TRP A 96 10.34 -2.69 -11.01
N GLY A 97 10.74 -3.83 -11.56
CA GLY A 97 11.42 -4.85 -10.79
C GLY A 97 11.84 -6.02 -11.66
N ARG A 98 12.58 -6.92 -11.04
CA ARG A 98 12.96 -8.20 -11.63
C ARG A 98 12.13 -9.28 -10.94
N TYR A 99 11.43 -10.09 -11.72
CA TYR A 99 10.74 -11.28 -11.20
C TYR A 99 11.37 -12.53 -11.80
N MET A 100 11.44 -13.59 -11.00
CA MET A 100 11.94 -14.88 -11.44
C MET A 100 10.77 -15.84 -11.61
N LYS A 101 10.73 -16.52 -12.76
CA LYS A 101 9.87 -17.67 -12.94
C LYS A 101 10.65 -18.90 -12.51
N GLN A 102 10.21 -19.53 -11.42
CA GLN A 102 10.66 -20.86 -11.05
C GLN A 102 9.65 -21.86 -11.63
N ARG A 103 10.15 -22.88 -12.32
CA ARG A 103 9.34 -24.01 -12.80
C ARG A 103 9.92 -25.27 -12.15
N LEU A 104 9.09 -25.98 -11.40
CA LEU A 104 9.47 -27.25 -10.80
C LEU A 104 9.65 -28.29 -11.92
N ILE A 105 10.82 -28.94 -11.95
CA ILE A 105 11.05 -30.19 -12.69
C ILE A 105 11.41 -31.26 -11.65
N ASP A 106 10.59 -32.33 -11.63
CA ASP A 106 10.65 -33.52 -10.78
C ASP A 106 10.62 -33.29 -9.26
N THR A 107 11.61 -32.63 -8.67
CA THR A 107 11.76 -32.44 -7.21
C THR A 107 12.65 -31.25 -6.82
N HIS A 108 13.19 -30.50 -7.79
CA HIS A 108 14.16 -29.43 -7.56
C HIS A 108 13.70 -28.11 -8.21
N ASP A 109 13.91 -26.98 -7.53
CA ASP A 109 13.62 -25.64 -8.05
C ASP A 109 14.72 -25.20 -9.03
N VAL A 110 14.48 -25.39 -10.33
CA VAL A 110 15.44 -25.03 -11.37
C VAL A 110 15.19 -23.60 -11.86
N TRP A 111 16.24 -22.79 -11.87
CA TRP A 111 16.25 -21.40 -12.35
C TRP A 111 16.06 -21.36 -13.87
N GLN A 112 14.97 -20.75 -14.37
CA GLN A 112 14.71 -20.71 -15.82
C GLN A 112 14.90 -19.34 -16.47
N SER A 113 14.51 -18.23 -15.83
CA SER A 113 14.59 -16.91 -16.47
C SER A 113 14.34 -15.74 -15.51
N THR A 114 15.15 -14.67 -15.64
CA THR A 114 14.91 -13.35 -15.04
C THR A 114 14.14 -12.47 -16.02
N HIS A 115 12.91 -12.07 -15.68
CA HIS A 115 12.16 -11.11 -16.49
C HIS A 115 12.10 -9.74 -15.80
N ASN A 116 12.28 -8.68 -16.58
CA ASN A 116 12.03 -7.31 -16.14
C ASN A 116 10.53 -7.03 -16.25
N ARG A 117 9.88 -6.72 -15.12
CA ARG A 117 8.50 -6.23 -15.11
C ARG A 117 8.51 -4.72 -15.03
N ARG A 118 7.80 -4.09 -15.97
CA ARG A 118 7.51 -2.67 -15.99
C ARG A 118 5.99 -2.55 -16.04
N TRP A 119 5.41 -1.81 -15.13
CA TRP A 119 3.97 -1.61 -15.03
C TRP A 119 3.70 -0.14 -14.74
N PHE A 120 2.78 0.45 -15.49
CA PHE A 120 2.27 1.78 -15.22
C PHE A 120 0.77 1.69 -14.99
N GLY A 121 0.29 2.23 -13.88
CA GLY A 121 -1.12 2.15 -13.52
C GLY A 121 -1.34 2.29 -12.02
N PRO A 122 -2.46 1.75 -11.48
CA PRO A 122 -2.68 1.73 -10.05
C PRO A 122 -1.61 0.86 -9.39
N THR A 123 -0.81 1.48 -8.52
CA THR A 123 0.33 0.83 -7.85
C THR A 123 0.26 0.94 -6.34
N LYS A 124 -0.64 1.76 -5.79
CA LYS A 124 -0.86 1.90 -4.35
C LYS A 124 -2.34 2.01 -4.01
N ALA A 125 -2.75 1.31 -2.97
CA ALA A 125 -4.05 1.48 -2.31
C ALA A 125 -3.83 1.29 -0.80
N GLU A 126 -4.27 2.26 0.00
CA GLU A 126 -3.99 2.31 1.43
C GLU A 126 -5.24 2.70 2.21
N ILE A 127 -5.47 1.99 3.31
CA ILE A 127 -6.45 2.33 4.33
C ILE A 127 -5.71 2.35 5.67
N SER A 128 -5.68 3.50 6.31
CA SER A 128 -4.90 3.74 7.52
C SER A 128 -5.77 4.30 8.62
N LEU A 129 -5.58 3.79 9.84
CA LEU A 129 -6.17 4.34 11.05
C LEU A 129 -5.20 5.35 11.65
N VAL A 130 -5.61 6.61 11.75
CA VAL A 130 -4.77 7.71 12.21
C VAL A 130 -5.28 8.24 13.53
N TRP A 131 -4.42 8.26 14.54
CA TRP A 131 -4.71 8.85 15.84
C TRP A 131 -4.03 10.21 15.98
N LEU A 132 -4.82 11.23 16.34
CA LEU A 132 -4.39 12.60 16.53
C LEU A 132 -3.88 12.81 17.96
N ILE A 133 -2.56 12.83 18.09
CA ILE A 133 -1.86 13.09 19.37
C ILE A 133 -1.56 14.60 19.45
N GLY A 134 -1.73 15.18 20.64
CA GLY A 134 -1.35 16.56 20.95
C GLY A 134 -2.51 17.46 21.42
N PRO A 135 -2.20 18.52 22.18
CA PRO A 135 -3.16 19.57 22.52
C PRO A 135 -3.57 20.33 21.25
N GLY A 136 -4.87 20.57 21.05
CA GLY A 136 -5.40 21.26 19.87
C GLY A 136 -5.66 20.37 18.64
N ASN A 137 -5.08 19.17 18.55
CA ASN A 137 -5.34 18.21 17.48
C ASN A 137 -6.64 17.43 17.73
N ILE A 138 -7.76 18.13 17.63
CA ILE A 138 -9.10 17.57 17.77
C ILE A 138 -9.91 17.81 16.50
N ASN A 139 -10.68 16.80 16.12
CA ASN A 139 -11.65 16.91 15.05
C ASN A 139 -12.89 17.61 15.61
N GLU A 140 -12.92 18.93 15.48
CA GLU A 140 -14.16 19.67 15.68
C GLU A 140 -15.01 19.57 14.42
N THR A 141 -16.28 19.19 14.58
CA THR A 141 -17.24 19.19 13.48
C THR A 141 -17.41 20.61 13.01
N ARG A 142 -17.11 20.90 11.74
CA ARG A 142 -17.38 22.22 11.16
C ARG A 142 -18.90 22.43 11.24
N LYS A 143 -19.37 23.35 12.09
CA LYS A 143 -20.79 23.74 12.11
C LYS A 143 -21.13 24.15 10.67
N LYS A 144 -21.98 23.38 9.98
CA LYS A 144 -22.62 23.86 8.75
C LYS A 144 -23.32 25.16 9.16
N GLY A 145 -22.98 26.25 8.48
CA GLY A 145 -23.58 27.55 8.73
C GLY A 145 -25.10 27.42 8.80
N GLY A 146 -25.67 27.82 9.93
CA GLY A 146 -27.07 28.21 9.94
C GLY A 146 -27.10 29.59 9.29
N ASP A 147 -27.64 29.66 8.08
CA ASP A 147 -28.06 30.92 7.50
C ASP A 147 -29.12 31.53 8.44
N ARG A 148 -28.88 32.77 8.85
CA ARG A 148 -29.90 33.71 9.33
C ARG A 148 -29.89 34.89 8.38
#